data_AF-A0A6A7KT62-F1
#
_entry.id   AF-A0A6A7KT62-F1
#
_cell.length_a   1.000
_cell.length_b   1.000
_cell.length_c   1.000
_cell.angle_alpha   90.00
_cell.angle_beta   90.00
_cell.angle_gamma   90.00
#
_symmetry.space_group_name_H-M   'P 1'
#
loop_
_entity.id
_entity.type
_entity.pdbx_description
1 polymer ?
#
loop_
_entity_poly.entity_id
_entity_poly.type
_entity_poly.pdbx_seq_one_letter_code
_entity_poly.pdbx_strand_id
1 'polypeptide(L)'
;MWAEEHGTSVYVVGPDDDLKRVCDVEDRLQYFEKIEALLDHINRADVLVQKLHQKPQALVDKLIQFVFNFFPDRLFVPEYNPHGYVENVEVANVEIGEVYALEVGDGVVKAEAEATVEYSAHVSYEDLDTGFYELETDRYYMTDHVNLDVDEKSTVTVLFDFSVDADNPIVSEASIAEDMITVEEENRGDYGFYK
;
A
#
# COMPACT_ATOMS: atom_id res chain seq x y z
N MET A 1 8.28 -31.79 20.41
CA MET A 1 7.50 -30.75 19.70
C MET A 1 6.81 -31.40 18.52
N TRP A 2 5.57 -31.04 18.16
CA TRP A 2 4.79 -31.81 17.16
C TRP A 2 5.52 -31.99 15.82
N ALA A 3 6.22 -30.96 15.32
CA ALA A 3 6.99 -30.98 14.08
C ALA A 3 8.18 -31.96 14.13
N GLU A 4 8.92 -32.00 15.24
CA GLU A 4 10.01 -32.96 15.46
C GLU A 4 9.49 -34.39 15.57
N GLU A 5 8.38 -34.58 16.29
CA GLU A 5 7.76 -35.88 16.53
C GLU A 5 7.22 -36.52 15.25
N HIS A 6 6.81 -35.71 14.27
CA HIS A 6 6.23 -36.16 13.01
C HIS A 6 7.19 -36.06 11.82
N GLY A 7 8.40 -35.52 12.02
CA GLY A 7 9.39 -35.42 10.96
C GLY A 7 9.03 -34.41 9.87
N THR A 8 8.09 -33.49 10.11
CA THR A 8 7.52 -32.59 9.11
C THR A 8 8.05 -31.17 9.27
N SER A 9 8.29 -30.48 8.15
CA SER A 9 8.58 -29.04 8.15
C SER A 9 7.29 -28.24 8.28
N VAL A 10 7.27 -27.26 9.18
CA VAL A 10 6.11 -26.41 9.43
C VAL A 10 6.45 -24.97 9.07
N TYR A 11 5.60 -24.36 8.24
CA TYR A 11 5.67 -22.95 7.91
C TYR A 11 4.82 -22.17 8.91
N VAL A 12 5.41 -21.14 9.51
CA VAL A 12 4.74 -20.25 10.46
C VAL A 12 4.67 -18.88 9.80
N VAL A 13 3.45 -18.34 9.71
CA VAL A 13 3.21 -17.00 9.15
C VAL A 13 2.60 -16.10 10.21
N GLY A 14 3.16 -14.90 10.36
CA GLY A 14 2.58 -13.86 11.19
C GLY A 14 3.57 -12.71 11.40
N PRO A 15 3.09 -11.56 11.90
CA PRO A 15 3.94 -10.39 12.14
C PRO A 15 4.66 -10.40 13.51
N ASP A 16 4.51 -11.48 14.29
CA ASP A 16 4.97 -11.54 15.68
C ASP A 16 6.44 -11.96 15.79
N ASP A 17 7.29 -11.02 16.21
CA ASP A 17 8.71 -11.24 16.46
C ASP A 17 9.00 -12.32 17.52
N ASP A 18 8.09 -12.56 18.46
CA ASP A 18 8.25 -13.65 19.43
C ASP A 18 8.07 -15.01 18.74
N LEU A 19 7.18 -15.11 17.73
CA LEU A 19 7.05 -16.32 16.90
C LEU A 19 8.30 -16.56 16.05
N LYS A 20 8.90 -15.48 15.52
CA LYS A 20 10.17 -15.57 14.78
C LYS A 20 11.27 -16.19 15.63
N ARG A 21 11.44 -15.71 16.87
CA ARG A 21 12.46 -16.24 17.79
C ARG A 21 12.24 -17.71 18.13
N VAL A 22 11.00 -18.17 18.24
CA VAL A 22 10.69 -19.59 18.47
C VAL A 22 11.06 -20.44 17.25
N CYS A 23 10.81 -19.92 16.05
CA CYS A 23 11.15 -20.63 14.82
C CYS A 23 12.68 -20.69 14.60
N ASP A 24 13.42 -19.66 14.98
CA ASP A 24 14.90 -19.62 14.83
C ASP A 24 15.63 -20.69 15.67
N VAL A 25 15.00 -21.22 16.72
CA VAL A 25 15.58 -22.25 17.60
C VAL A 25 15.42 -23.65 17.00
N GLU A 26 14.50 -23.84 16.06
CA GLU A 26 14.06 -25.14 15.57
C GLU A 26 14.24 -25.26 14.05
N ASP A 27 15.17 -26.10 13.59
CA ASP A 27 15.51 -26.27 12.16
C ASP A 27 14.32 -26.66 11.25
N ARG A 28 13.23 -27.18 11.84
CA ARG A 28 12.03 -27.64 11.15
C ARG A 28 10.93 -26.57 11.04
N LEU A 29 11.11 -25.44 11.70
CA LEU A 29 10.20 -24.30 11.62
C LEU A 29 10.81 -23.25 10.69
N GLN A 30 10.02 -22.79 9.72
CA GLN A 30 10.40 -21.67 8.87
C GLN A 30 9.39 -20.55 9.03
N TYR A 31 9.89 -19.41 9.49
CA TYR A 31 9.09 -18.22 9.73
C TYR A 31 9.01 -17.35 8.49
N PHE A 32 7.82 -16.84 8.21
CA PHE A 32 7.54 -15.82 7.21
C PHE A 32 6.71 -14.72 7.87
N GLU A 33 7.10 -13.47 7.64
CA GLU A 33 6.39 -12.31 8.21
C GLU A 33 5.02 -12.10 7.55
N LYS A 34 4.95 -12.43 6.25
CA LYS A 34 3.81 -12.20 5.36
C LYS A 34 3.41 -13.50 4.63
N ILE A 35 2.13 -13.65 4.31
CA ILE A 35 1.62 -14.84 3.60
C ILE A 35 2.21 -14.89 2.18
N GLU A 36 2.40 -13.72 1.59
CA GLU A 36 2.88 -13.49 0.25
C GLU A 36 4.35 -13.92 0.12
N ALA A 37 5.15 -13.69 1.17
CA ALA A 37 6.50 -14.24 1.27
C ALA A 37 6.52 -15.79 1.33
N LEU A 38 5.52 -16.42 1.96
CA LEU A 38 5.38 -17.88 1.94
C LEU A 38 4.95 -18.39 0.56
N LEU A 39 3.96 -17.76 -0.07
CA LEU A 39 3.50 -18.14 -1.42
C LEU A 39 4.64 -18.01 -2.43
N ASP A 40 5.39 -16.91 -2.36
CA ASP A 40 6.56 -16.69 -3.18
C ASP A 40 7.63 -17.78 -2.97
N HIS A 41 7.89 -18.14 -1.71
CA HIS A 41 8.80 -19.22 -1.37
C HIS A 41 8.38 -20.56 -1.97
N ILE A 42 7.09 -20.90 -1.91
CA ILE A 42 6.53 -22.12 -2.49
C ILE A 42 6.72 -22.13 -4.02
N ASN A 43 6.54 -20.98 -4.66
CA ASN A 43 6.61 -20.82 -6.11
C ASN A 43 8.04 -20.60 -6.65
N ARG A 44 9.04 -20.47 -5.77
CA ARG A 44 10.42 -20.07 -6.11
C ARG A 44 11.15 -20.97 -7.12
N ALA A 45 10.71 -22.22 -7.24
CA ALA A 45 11.26 -23.15 -8.23
C ALA A 45 10.85 -22.81 -9.67
N ASP A 46 9.79 -22.01 -9.87
CA ASP A 46 9.30 -21.63 -11.19
C ASP A 46 10.22 -20.60 -11.87
N VAL A 47 10.46 -20.80 -13.16
CA VAL A 47 11.35 -19.95 -13.96
C VAL A 47 10.79 -18.54 -14.11
N LEU A 48 9.47 -18.38 -14.20
CA LEU A 48 8.83 -17.07 -14.30
C LEU A 48 8.97 -16.30 -13.00
N VAL A 49 8.85 -16.95 -11.85
CA VAL A 49 9.07 -16.35 -10.53
C VAL A 49 10.52 -15.91 -10.38
N GLN A 50 11.48 -16.72 -10.83
CA GLN A 50 12.88 -16.32 -10.84
C GLN A 50 13.12 -15.09 -11.74
N LYS A 51 12.44 -15.01 -12.90
CA LYS A 51 12.51 -13.83 -13.78
C LYS A 51 11.83 -12.60 -13.18
N LEU A 52 10.73 -12.77 -12.46
CA LEU A 52 10.08 -11.71 -11.69
C LEU A 52 11.03 -11.13 -10.65
N HIS A 53 11.70 -12.00 -9.88
CA HIS A 53 12.68 -11.61 -8.85
C HIS A 53 13.95 -10.96 -9.39
N GLN A 54 14.29 -11.18 -10.67
CA GLN A 54 15.36 -10.42 -11.32
C GLN A 54 15.02 -8.93 -11.46
N LYS A 55 13.74 -8.55 -11.27
CA LYS A 55 13.23 -7.18 -11.36
C LYS A 55 13.81 -6.45 -12.58
N PRO A 56 13.60 -6.96 -13.80
CA PRO A 56 14.15 -6.32 -14.98
C PRO A 56 13.68 -4.86 -15.02
N GLN A 57 14.56 -3.92 -15.38
CA GLN A 57 14.23 -2.50 -15.35
C GLN A 57 12.94 -2.17 -16.12
N ALA A 58 12.70 -2.86 -17.24
CA ALA A 58 11.47 -2.69 -18.01
C ALA A 58 10.17 -3.09 -17.27
N LEU A 59 10.23 -4.02 -16.30
CA LEU A 59 9.11 -4.31 -15.40
C LEU A 59 8.91 -3.15 -14.43
N VAL A 60 9.99 -2.70 -13.78
CA VAL A 60 9.95 -1.59 -12.82
C VAL A 60 9.40 -0.33 -13.48
N ASP A 61 9.90 0.02 -14.66
CA ASP A 61 9.45 1.20 -15.42
C ASP A 61 7.95 1.13 -15.75
N LYS A 62 7.43 -0.07 -16.08
CA LYS A 62 6.00 -0.27 -16.35
C LYS A 62 5.15 -0.08 -15.10
N LEU A 63 5.60 -0.59 -13.95
CA LEU A 63 4.91 -0.42 -12.68
C LEU A 63 4.94 1.05 -12.23
N ILE A 64 6.09 1.72 -12.36
CA ILE A 64 6.22 3.16 -12.10
C ILE A 64 5.24 3.95 -12.97
N GLN A 65 5.23 3.71 -14.29
CA GLN A 65 4.30 4.40 -15.21
C GLN A 65 2.84 4.11 -14.86
N PHE A 66 2.52 2.87 -14.49
CA PHE A 66 1.17 2.52 -14.03
C PHE A 66 0.79 3.35 -12.80
N VAL A 67 1.60 3.32 -11.74
CA VAL A 67 1.31 4.07 -10.50
C VAL A 67 1.23 5.57 -10.77
N PHE A 68 2.16 6.15 -11.53
CA PHE A 68 2.13 7.57 -11.89
C PHE A 68 0.81 8.01 -12.57
N ASN A 69 0.26 7.16 -13.43
CA ASN A 69 -0.95 7.50 -14.19
C ASN A 69 -2.23 7.26 -13.40
N PHE A 70 -2.27 6.25 -12.53
CA PHE A 70 -3.52 5.80 -11.88
C PHE A 70 -3.61 6.13 -10.40
N PHE A 71 -2.52 6.55 -9.75
CA PHE A 71 -2.54 6.98 -8.36
C PHE A 71 -3.32 8.29 -8.14
N PRO A 72 -3.16 9.34 -8.98
CA PRO A 72 -3.93 10.59 -8.82
C PRO A 72 -5.44 10.41 -8.94
N ASP A 73 -5.89 9.37 -9.66
CA ASP A 73 -7.31 9.06 -9.87
C ASP A 73 -7.96 8.30 -8.70
N ARG A 74 -7.20 8.04 -7.62
CA ARG A 74 -7.72 7.39 -6.41
C ARG A 74 -8.54 8.34 -5.55
N LEU A 75 -9.29 7.76 -4.62
CA LEU A 75 -10.00 8.55 -3.63
C LEU A 75 -9.03 8.99 -2.53
N PHE A 76 -8.82 10.29 -2.40
CA PHE A 76 -8.06 10.87 -1.30
C PHE A 76 -9.01 11.48 -0.27
N VAL A 77 -8.73 11.25 1.00
CA VAL A 77 -9.48 11.84 2.12
C VAL A 77 -8.53 12.45 3.13
N PRO A 78 -8.87 13.60 3.74
CA PRO A 78 -8.12 14.09 4.89
C PRO A 78 -8.29 13.14 6.08
N GLU A 79 -7.22 12.92 6.84
CA GLU A 79 -7.25 11.99 7.97
C GLU A 79 -8.15 12.48 9.12
N TYR A 80 -8.12 13.78 9.43
CA TYR A 80 -8.75 14.32 10.63
C TYR A 80 -10.02 15.14 10.35
N ASN A 81 -10.17 15.66 9.13
CA ASN A 81 -11.32 16.44 8.68
C ASN A 81 -12.14 15.66 7.64
N PRO A 82 -13.12 14.83 8.05
CA PRO A 82 -13.89 13.97 7.14
C PRO A 82 -14.82 14.75 6.18
N HIS A 83 -14.97 16.06 6.39
CA HIS A 83 -15.69 16.98 5.50
C HIS A 83 -14.76 17.78 4.59
N GLY A 84 -13.45 17.61 4.71
CA GLY A 84 -12.48 18.23 3.84
C GLY A 84 -12.36 17.51 2.50
N TYR A 85 -11.72 18.19 1.57
CA TYR A 85 -11.49 17.77 0.20
C TYR A 85 -9.99 17.73 -0.07
N VAL A 86 -9.57 16.74 -0.85
CA VAL A 86 -8.22 16.65 -1.40
C VAL A 86 -8.33 16.77 -2.91
N GLU A 87 -7.60 17.72 -3.48
CA GLU A 87 -7.58 18.02 -4.92
C GLU A 87 -6.14 18.20 -5.41
N ASN A 88 -5.96 18.28 -6.73
CA ASN A 88 -4.66 18.55 -7.37
C ASN A 88 -3.53 17.62 -6.90
N VAL A 89 -3.81 16.31 -6.84
CA VAL A 89 -2.79 15.31 -6.50
C VAL A 89 -1.77 15.19 -7.64
N GLU A 90 -0.52 15.52 -7.34
CA GLU A 90 0.60 15.44 -8.28
C GLU A 90 1.66 14.47 -7.74
N VAL A 91 1.92 13.40 -8.48
CA VAL A 91 2.97 12.44 -8.12
C VAL A 91 4.34 13.02 -8.47
N ALA A 92 5.24 13.07 -7.50
CA ALA A 92 6.62 13.52 -7.67
C ALA A 92 7.57 12.34 -7.94
N ASN A 93 7.40 11.24 -7.23
CA ASN A 93 8.27 10.08 -7.30
C ASN A 93 7.52 8.77 -6.98
N VAL A 94 7.96 7.67 -7.58
CA VAL A 94 7.45 6.32 -7.29
C VAL A 94 8.64 5.37 -7.16
N GLU A 95 8.72 4.68 -6.04
CA GLU A 95 9.71 3.65 -5.78
C GLU A 95 9.03 2.29 -5.66
N ILE A 96 9.45 1.33 -6.49
CA ILE A 96 8.95 -0.05 -6.43
C ILE A 96 9.79 -0.84 -5.44
N GLY A 97 9.13 -1.26 -4.36
CA GLY A 97 9.67 -2.08 -3.29
C GLY A 97 9.74 -3.56 -3.64
N GLU A 98 9.48 -4.42 -2.66
CA GLU A 98 9.51 -5.87 -2.84
C GLU A 98 8.39 -6.35 -3.77
N VAL A 99 8.66 -7.46 -4.46
CA VAL A 99 7.74 -8.08 -5.41
C VAL A 99 7.59 -9.54 -5.00
N TYR A 100 6.35 -9.99 -4.87
CA TYR A 100 6.01 -11.34 -4.43
C TYR A 100 5.16 -12.05 -5.48
N ALA A 101 5.48 -13.31 -5.76
CA ALA A 101 4.65 -14.17 -6.60
C ALA A 101 3.55 -14.85 -5.76
N LEU A 102 2.30 -14.49 -6.01
CA LEU A 102 1.13 -15.03 -5.29
C LEU A 102 0.67 -16.36 -5.89
N GLU A 103 0.59 -16.42 -7.23
CA GLU A 103 0.09 -17.58 -7.96
C GLU A 103 0.85 -17.74 -9.27
N VAL A 104 1.13 -18.99 -9.66
CA VAL A 104 1.73 -19.30 -10.96
C VAL A 104 0.84 -20.29 -11.69
N GLY A 105 0.44 -19.95 -12.91
CA GLY A 105 -0.43 -20.78 -13.72
C GLY A 105 -0.49 -20.30 -15.16
N ASP A 106 -0.69 -21.23 -16.10
CA ASP A 106 -0.95 -20.91 -17.51
C ASP A 106 0.07 -19.96 -18.19
N GLY A 107 1.34 -19.99 -17.74
CA GLY A 107 2.40 -19.13 -18.28
C GLY A 107 2.37 -17.68 -17.76
N VAL A 108 1.59 -17.41 -16.73
CA VAL A 108 1.44 -16.13 -16.05
C VAL A 108 1.74 -16.29 -14.56
N VAL A 109 2.32 -15.26 -13.97
CA VAL A 109 2.51 -15.13 -12.53
C VAL A 109 1.65 -13.98 -12.05
N LYS A 110 0.71 -14.26 -11.15
CA LYS A 110 0.05 -13.19 -10.40
C LYS A 110 1.00 -12.73 -9.32
N ALA A 111 1.30 -11.45 -9.32
CA ALA A 111 2.28 -10.86 -8.44
C ALA A 111 1.70 -9.64 -7.73
N GLU A 112 2.30 -9.32 -6.61
CA GLU A 112 2.12 -8.05 -5.94
C GLU A 112 3.46 -7.33 -5.82
N ALA A 113 3.40 -6.01 -5.78
CA ALA A 113 4.54 -5.16 -5.46
C ALA A 113 4.11 -4.06 -4.49
N GLU A 114 4.94 -3.78 -3.50
CA GLU A 114 4.79 -2.56 -2.72
C GLU A 114 5.32 -1.39 -3.54
N ALA A 115 4.56 -0.30 -3.65
CA ALA A 115 4.98 0.93 -4.30
C ALA A 115 4.89 2.08 -3.29
N THR A 116 5.99 2.78 -3.12
CA THR A 116 6.06 3.97 -2.30
C THR A 116 5.92 5.18 -3.20
N VAL A 117 4.91 6.02 -2.95
CA VAL A 117 4.54 7.16 -3.77
C VAL A 117 4.76 8.43 -2.97
N GLU A 118 5.58 9.33 -3.51
CA GLU A 118 5.76 10.68 -2.99
C GLU A 118 4.95 11.62 -3.88
N TYR A 119 4.06 12.41 -3.29
CA TYR A 119 3.13 13.25 -4.01
C TYR A 119 2.84 14.54 -3.24
N SER A 120 2.37 15.55 -3.96
CA SER A 120 1.80 16.74 -3.37
C SER A 120 0.28 16.77 -3.59
N ALA A 121 -0.47 17.36 -2.67
CA ALA A 121 -1.91 17.53 -2.80
C ALA A 121 -2.38 18.84 -2.18
N HIS A 122 -3.49 19.37 -2.68
CA HIS A 122 -4.17 20.51 -2.09
C HIS A 122 -5.31 20.03 -1.18
N VAL A 123 -5.25 20.37 0.10
CA VAL A 123 -6.26 20.01 1.10
C VAL A 123 -7.05 21.24 1.50
N SER A 124 -8.38 21.12 1.51
CA SER A 124 -9.30 22.18 1.92
C SER A 124 -10.35 21.66 2.89
N TYR A 125 -10.52 22.31 4.03
CA TYR A 125 -11.52 21.94 5.05
C TYR A 125 -12.09 23.16 5.77
N GLU A 126 -13.24 23.00 6.42
CA GLU A 126 -13.90 24.09 7.15
C GLU A 126 -13.10 24.54 8.38
N ASP A 127 -12.96 25.85 8.58
CA ASP A 127 -12.30 26.41 9.77
C ASP A 127 -13.29 26.52 10.94
N LEU A 128 -13.16 25.61 11.90
CA LEU A 128 -14.05 25.50 13.07
C LEU A 128 -14.02 26.74 13.98
N ASP A 129 -12.91 27.49 14.00
CA ASP A 129 -12.74 28.68 14.85
C ASP A 129 -13.50 29.90 14.30
N THR A 130 -13.94 29.84 13.05
CA THR A 130 -14.66 30.93 12.37
C THR A 130 -16.18 30.76 12.42
N GLY A 131 -16.66 29.65 12.96
CA GLY A 131 -18.07 29.32 12.93
C GLY A 131 -18.94 30.17 13.88
N PHE A 132 -20.24 30.20 13.58
CA PHE A 132 -21.26 30.79 14.44
C PHE A 132 -22.52 29.92 14.48
N TYR A 133 -23.23 29.99 15.60
CA TYR A 133 -24.50 29.28 15.77
C TYR A 133 -25.69 30.18 15.40
N GLU A 134 -26.55 29.71 14.49
CA GLU A 134 -27.78 30.39 14.12
C GLU A 134 -28.97 29.75 14.85
N LEU A 135 -29.57 30.50 15.78
CA LEU A 135 -30.66 30.03 16.64
C LEU A 135 -31.97 29.76 15.88
N GLU A 136 -32.23 30.43 14.75
CA GLU A 136 -33.48 30.27 14.00
C GLU A 136 -33.50 28.96 13.19
N THR A 137 -32.34 28.52 12.72
CA THR A 137 -32.17 27.31 11.91
C THR A 137 -31.65 26.12 12.73
N ASP A 138 -31.23 26.36 13.97
CA ASP A 138 -30.65 25.37 14.90
C ASP A 138 -29.42 24.68 14.29
N ARG A 139 -28.57 25.48 13.64
CA ARG A 139 -27.41 25.02 12.87
C ARG A 139 -26.17 25.85 13.16
N TYR A 140 -25.02 25.18 13.14
CA TYR A 140 -23.71 25.82 13.17
C TYR A 140 -23.22 26.01 11.72
N TYR A 141 -22.74 27.21 11.41
CA TYR A 141 -22.24 27.58 10.09
C TYR A 141 -20.78 27.99 10.20
N MET A 142 -19.95 27.52 9.27
CA MET A 142 -18.55 27.91 9.14
C MET A 142 -18.45 29.05 8.13
N THR A 143 -17.67 30.09 8.42
CA THR A 143 -17.52 31.23 7.50
C THR A 143 -16.30 31.12 6.60
N ASP A 144 -15.24 30.45 7.06
CA ASP A 144 -13.98 30.32 6.35
C ASP A 144 -13.56 28.86 6.17
N HIS A 145 -12.57 28.66 5.29
CA HIS A 145 -11.95 27.36 5.02
C HIS A 145 -10.43 27.50 5.17
N VAL A 146 -9.81 26.46 5.73
CA VAL A 146 -8.37 26.27 5.65
C VAL A 146 -8.05 25.65 4.29
N ASN A 147 -7.03 26.18 3.63
CA ASN A 147 -6.54 25.67 2.35
C ASN A 147 -5.01 25.56 2.47
N LEU A 148 -4.47 24.38 2.18
CA LEU A 148 -3.05 24.11 2.33
C LEU A 148 -2.57 23.10 1.28
N ASP A 149 -1.32 23.25 0.87
CA ASP A 149 -0.63 22.26 0.04
C ASP A 149 0.20 21.36 0.98
N VAL A 150 0.08 20.05 0.82
CA VAL A 150 0.87 19.05 1.55
C VAL A 150 1.79 18.31 0.60
N ASP A 151 2.94 17.91 1.12
CA ASP A 151 3.85 16.95 0.50
C ASP A 151 3.81 15.68 1.35
N GLU A 152 3.37 14.57 0.77
CA GLU A 152 3.07 13.33 1.47
C GLU A 152 3.77 12.12 0.86
N LYS A 153 3.83 11.07 1.68
CA LYS A 153 4.39 9.78 1.28
C LYS A 153 3.45 8.65 1.67
N SER A 154 2.96 7.91 0.69
CA SER A 154 2.08 6.76 0.91
C SER A 154 2.65 5.49 0.31
N THR A 155 2.47 4.38 1.02
CA THR A 155 2.76 3.04 0.50
C THR A 155 1.46 2.42 0.03
N VAL A 156 1.46 1.92 -1.21
CA VAL A 156 0.33 1.23 -1.84
C VAL A 156 0.76 -0.13 -2.38
N THR A 157 -0.20 -1.04 -2.49
CA THR A 157 0.01 -2.39 -3.01
C THR A 157 -0.45 -2.44 -4.46
N VAL A 158 0.45 -2.81 -5.36
CA VAL A 158 0.17 -2.97 -6.78
C VAL A 158 0.01 -4.46 -7.09
N LEU A 159 -1.18 -4.88 -7.50
CA LEU A 159 -1.47 -6.23 -7.97
C LEU A 159 -1.37 -6.26 -9.49
N PHE A 160 -0.70 -7.26 -10.06
CA PHE A 160 -0.53 -7.36 -11.51
C PHE A 160 -0.25 -8.79 -11.99
N ASP A 161 -0.55 -9.03 -13.26
CA ASP A 161 -0.17 -10.24 -13.97
C ASP A 161 1.17 -10.02 -14.68
N PHE A 162 2.11 -10.95 -14.46
CA PHE A 162 3.42 -10.97 -15.06
C PHE A 162 3.57 -12.15 -16.02
N SER A 163 4.04 -11.88 -17.23
CA SER A 163 4.48 -12.91 -18.17
C SER A 163 5.71 -12.44 -18.93
N VAL A 164 6.29 -13.32 -19.73
CA VAL A 164 7.45 -12.98 -20.57
C VAL A 164 7.21 -13.40 -22.01
N ASP A 165 7.47 -12.49 -22.95
CA ASP A 165 7.51 -12.79 -24.38
C ASP A 165 8.92 -12.51 -24.91
N ALA A 166 9.61 -13.55 -25.37
CA ALA A 166 10.99 -13.48 -25.86
C ALA A 166 11.92 -12.65 -24.94
N ASP A 167 11.81 -12.90 -23.62
CA ASP A 167 12.53 -12.23 -22.53
C ASP A 167 12.11 -10.78 -22.21
N ASN A 168 11.09 -10.24 -22.87
CA ASN A 168 10.49 -8.98 -22.48
C ASN A 168 9.43 -9.19 -21.39
N PRO A 169 9.52 -8.49 -20.24
CA PRO A 169 8.51 -8.56 -19.20
C PRO A 169 7.21 -7.92 -19.72
N ILE A 170 6.10 -8.62 -19.57
CA ILE A 170 4.75 -8.14 -19.85
C ILE A 170 4.05 -7.96 -18.50
N VAL A 171 3.42 -6.80 -18.33
CA VAL A 171 2.57 -6.48 -17.19
C VAL A 171 1.16 -6.28 -17.73
N SER A 172 0.21 -6.99 -17.17
CA SER A 172 -1.22 -6.90 -17.48
C SER A 172 -2.05 -6.85 -16.21
N GLU A 173 -3.32 -6.46 -16.33
CA GLU A 173 -4.29 -6.44 -15.22
C GLU A 173 -3.81 -5.70 -13.95
N ALA A 174 -2.94 -4.70 -14.13
CA ALA A 174 -2.38 -3.93 -13.02
C ALA A 174 -3.47 -3.12 -12.30
N SER A 175 -3.46 -3.15 -10.97
CA SER A 175 -4.37 -2.42 -10.09
C SER A 175 -3.67 -2.00 -8.81
N ILE A 176 -4.13 -0.91 -8.19
CA ILE A 176 -3.77 -0.52 -6.83
C ILE A 176 -4.85 -1.09 -5.91
N ALA A 177 -4.46 -1.84 -4.88
CA ALA A 177 -5.36 -2.56 -3.99
C ALA A 177 -6.13 -1.63 -3.04
N GLU A 178 -5.53 -0.49 -2.70
CA GLU A 178 -6.11 0.51 -1.83
C GLU A 178 -7.23 1.28 -2.56
N ASP A 179 -8.43 1.23 -1.99
CA ASP A 179 -9.59 1.98 -2.46
C ASP A 179 -9.52 3.46 -2.07
N MET A 180 -8.79 3.78 -0.99
CA MET A 180 -8.74 5.11 -0.38
C MET A 180 -7.33 5.40 0.16
N ILE A 181 -6.85 6.62 -0.09
CA ILE A 181 -5.58 7.14 0.43
C ILE A 181 -5.89 8.24 1.44
N THR A 182 -5.33 8.13 2.64
CA THR A 182 -5.44 9.17 3.68
C THR A 182 -4.31 10.18 3.54
N VAL A 183 -4.64 11.45 3.71
CA VAL A 183 -3.69 12.56 3.66
C VAL A 183 -3.61 13.18 5.04
N GLU A 184 -2.42 13.22 5.63
CA GLU A 184 -2.20 13.90 6.90
C GLU A 184 -2.23 15.41 6.66
N GLU A 185 -3.11 16.11 7.37
CA GLU A 185 -3.13 17.57 7.41
C GLU A 185 -2.42 18.00 8.70
N GLU A 186 -1.33 18.79 8.57
CA GLU A 186 -0.52 19.19 9.73
C GLU A 186 -1.41 19.69 10.88
N ASN A 187 -1.23 19.05 12.03
CA ASN A 187 -2.08 19.13 13.21
C ASN A 187 -2.06 20.55 13.81
N ARG A 188 -2.87 21.47 13.26
CA ARG A 188 -3.15 22.77 13.86
C ARG A 188 -4.30 22.65 14.83
N GLY A 189 -3.96 22.19 16.03
CA GLY A 189 -4.78 22.37 17.21
C GLY A 189 -5.28 21.06 17.81
N ASP A 190 -4.64 20.68 18.90
CA ASP A 190 -5.15 19.83 19.96
C ASP A 190 -6.69 19.83 19.98
N TYR A 191 -7.31 18.73 19.56
CA TYR A 191 -8.74 18.51 19.65
C TYR A 191 -9.14 18.57 21.14
N GLY A 192 -9.42 19.77 21.61
CA GLY A 192 -10.12 19.98 22.85
C GLY A 192 -11.46 19.27 22.72
N PHE A 193 -11.55 18.07 23.28
CA PHE A 193 -12.79 17.36 23.53
C PHE A 193 -13.80 18.34 24.13
N TYR A 194 -14.67 18.91 23.31
CA TYR A 194 -15.87 19.58 23.80
C TYR A 194 -16.81 18.47 24.28
N LYS A 195 -16.75 18.24 25.60
CA LYS A 195 -17.73 17.49 26.38
C LYS A 195 -19.06 18.21 26.46
#